data_AF-A0AAW9DXW2-F1
#
_entry.id   AF-A0AAW9DXW2-F1
#
_cell.length_a   1.000
_cell.length_b   1.000
_cell.length_c   1.000
_cell.angle_alpha   90.00
_cell.angle_beta   90.00
_cell.angle_gamma   90.00
#
_symmetry.space_group_name_H-M   'P 1'
#
loop_
_entity.id
_entity.type
_entity.pdbx_description
1 polymer ?
#
loop_
_entity_poly.entity_id
_entity_poly.type
_entity_poly.pdbx_seq_one_letter_code
_entity_poly.pdbx_strand_id
1 'polypeptide(L)' 'MKPLAFIIGSLLILALSGCADSTTAYYHKHPHRLMREIVTCENNGGALANTPRCRKALAINAQLF' A
#
# COMPACT_ATOMS: atom_id res chain seq x y z
N MET A 1 32.74 31.15 4.91
CA MET A 1 32.99 29.69 4.81
C MET A 1 32.15 28.96 5.87
N LYS A 2 30.92 28.57 5.54
CA LYS A 2 30.06 27.72 6.39
C LYS A 2 28.93 27.08 5.54
N PRO A 3 29.24 26.12 4.64
CA PRO A 3 28.21 25.35 3.94
C PRO A 3 27.87 24.03 4.65
N LEU A 4 28.40 23.77 5.85
CA LEU A 4 28.26 22.47 6.52
C LEU A 4 26.91 22.27 7.22
N ALA A 5 26.20 23.33 7.57
CA ALA A 5 24.91 23.22 8.26
C ALA A 5 23.75 22.82 7.34
N PHE A 6 23.86 23.06 6.03
CA PHE A 6 22.79 22.79 5.06
C PHE A 6 22.66 21.30 4.69
N ILE A 7 23.75 20.54 4.81
CA ILE A 7 23.79 19.13 4.39
C ILE A 7 23.12 18.24 5.46
N ILE A 8 23.21 18.60 6.74
CA ILE A 8 22.70 17.77 7.84
C ILE A 8 21.16 17.79 7.91
N GLY A 9 20.51 18.88 7.47
CA GLY A 9 19.03 18.96 7.45
C GLY A 9 18.35 18.08 6.40
N SER A 10 19.08 17.68 5.35
CA SER A 10 18.50 16.96 4.20
C SER A 10 18.42 15.44 4.40
N LEU A 11 19.17 14.88 5.36
CA LEU A 11 19.21 13.43 5.58
C LEU A 11 18.07 12.90 6.47
N LEU A 12 17.35 13.76 7.19
CA LEU A 12 16.30 13.35 8.14
C LEU A 12 14.93 13.10 7.48
N ILE A 13 14.73 13.53 6.23
CA ILE A 13 13.42 13.44 5.55
C ILE A 13 13.24 12.09 4.82
N LEU A 14 14.31 11.34 4.58
CA LEU A 14 14.19 10.03 3.90
C LEU A 14 13.62 8.91 4.79
N ALA A 15 13.60 9.07 6.11
CA ALA A 15 13.16 8.03 7.04
C ALA A 15 11.64 7.82 7.12
N LEU A 16 10.82 8.64 6.43
CA LEU A 16 9.35 8.51 6.47
C LEU A 16 8.72 7.96 5.17
N SER A 17 9.50 7.63 4.14
CA SER A 17 8.93 7.22 2.84
C SER A 17 8.53 5.74 2.74
N GLY A 18 8.66 4.97 3.82
CA GLY A 18 8.29 3.56 3.85
C GLY A 18 7.22 3.27 4.90
N CYS A 19 5.99 3.80 4.74
CA CYS A 19 4.83 3.08 5.27
C CYS A 19 4.78 1.75 4.50
N ALA A 20 5.50 0.74 4.97
CA ALA A 20 5.36 -0.62 4.51
C ALA A 20 3.88 -0.97 4.70
N ASP A 21 3.13 -0.95 3.60
CA ASP A 21 1.69 -1.19 3.62
C ASP A 21 1.52 -2.65 4.07
N SER A 22 1.27 -2.83 5.37
CA SER A 22 1.22 -4.13 6.03
C SER A 22 0.21 -5.07 5.37
N THR A 23 -0.80 -4.47 4.72
CA THR A 23 -1.78 -5.14 3.87
C THR A 23 -1.13 -5.83 2.67
N THR A 24 -0.23 -5.16 1.96
CA THR A 24 0.48 -5.72 0.80
C THR A 24 1.37 -6.88 1.22
N ALA A 25 2.15 -6.70 2.30
CA ALA A 25 2.97 -7.78 2.86
C ALA A 25 2.12 -8.98 3.31
N TYR A 26 0.95 -8.74 3.89
CA TYR A 26 -0.01 -9.78 4.28
C TYR A 26 -0.51 -10.57 3.07
N TYR A 27 -0.91 -9.89 1.99
CA TYR A 27 -1.39 -10.54 0.77
C TYR A 27 -0.29 -11.28 0.00
N HIS A 28 0.94 -10.76 0.00
CA HIS A 28 2.10 -11.48 -0.53
C HIS A 28 2.32 -12.81 0.20
N LYS A 29 2.16 -12.83 1.52
CA LYS A 29 2.29 -14.05 2.33
C LYS A 29 1.09 -15.01 2.16
N HIS A 30 -0.08 -14.47 1.81
CA HIS A 30 -1.34 -15.21 1.70
C HIS A 30 -2.13 -14.84 0.42
N PRO A 31 -1.66 -15.25 -0.77
CA PRO A 31 -2.27 -14.83 -2.05
C PRO A 31 -3.73 -15.30 -2.21
N HIS A 32 -4.08 -16.46 -1.64
CA HIS A 32 -5.46 -16.96 -1.65
C HIS A 32 -6.43 -16.04 -0.88
N ARG A 33 -5.94 -15.33 0.15
CA ARG A 33 -6.75 -14.35 0.90
C ARG A 33 -7.03 -13.13 0.05
N LEU A 34 -6.04 -12.66 -0.71
CA LEU A 34 -6.20 -11.55 -1.65
C LEU A 34 -7.28 -11.88 -2.69
N MET A 35 -7.20 -13.05 -3.33
CA MET A 35 -8.20 -13.46 -4.32
C MET A 35 -9.61 -13.56 -3.73
N ARG A 36 -9.76 -14.15 -2.54
CA ARG A 36 -11.06 -14.19 -1.85
C ARG A 36 -11.62 -12.80 -1.61
N GLU A 37 -10.75 -11.88 -1.23
CA GLU A 37 -11.12 -10.51 -0.95
C GLU A 37 -11.53 -9.75 -2.21
N ILE A 38 -10.78 -9.88 -3.30
CA ILE A 38 -11.13 -9.33 -4.62
C ILE A 38 -12.51 -9.83 -5.06
N VAL A 39 -12.73 -11.15 -5.06
CA VAL A 39 -14.02 -11.75 -5.42
C VAL A 39 -15.15 -11.21 -4.53
N THR A 40 -14.89 -11.03 -3.23
CA THR A 40 -15.88 -10.45 -2.32
C THR A 40 -16.16 -8.99 -2.68
N CYS A 41 -15.14 -8.19 -2.94
CA CYS A 41 -15.26 -6.79 -3.29
C CYS A 41 -16.00 -6.58 -4.62
N GLU A 42 -15.70 -7.41 -5.63
CA GLU A 42 -16.36 -7.37 -6.94
C GLU A 42 -17.82 -7.82 -6.85
N ASN A 43 -18.09 -8.95 -6.16
CA ASN A 43 -19.46 -9.48 -6.03
C ASN A 43 -20.39 -8.58 -5.22
N ASN A 44 -19.86 -7.81 -4.26
CA ASN A 44 -20.66 -6.90 -3.45
C ASN A 44 -20.79 -5.48 -4.06
N GLY A 45 -20.13 -5.22 -5.20
CA GLY A 45 -20.24 -3.98 -5.95
C GLY A 45 -20.13 -2.72 -5.08
N GLY A 46 -20.77 -1.64 -5.51
CA GLY A 46 -20.63 -0.28 -4.95
C GLY A 46 -20.75 -0.10 -3.42
N ALA A 47 -21.27 -1.08 -2.68
CA ALA A 47 -21.32 -1.07 -1.21
C ALA A 47 -19.96 -1.35 -0.56
N LEU A 48 -19.21 -2.35 -1.05
CA LEU A 48 -17.89 -2.71 -0.49
C LEU A 48 -16.72 -2.28 -1.37
N ALA A 49 -16.90 -2.20 -2.69
CA ALA A 49 -15.85 -1.84 -3.64
C ALA A 49 -15.21 -0.47 -3.34
N ASN A 50 -15.97 0.45 -2.73
CA ASN A 50 -15.50 1.78 -2.36
C ASN A 50 -14.82 1.87 -0.98
N THR A 51 -14.80 0.79 -0.22
CA THR A 51 -14.12 0.78 1.07
C THR A 51 -12.60 0.90 0.88
N PRO A 52 -11.86 1.53 1.81
CA PRO A 52 -10.40 1.63 1.72
C PRO A 52 -9.72 0.27 1.56
N ARG A 53 -10.30 -0.75 2.20
CA ARG A 53 -9.83 -2.14 2.17
C ARG A 53 -9.97 -2.77 0.78
N CYS A 54 -11.16 -2.71 0.18
CA CYS A 54 -11.37 -3.21 -1.18
C CYS A 54 -10.56 -2.43 -2.23
N ARG A 55 -10.42 -1.11 -2.09
CA ARG A 55 -9.58 -0.31 -3.00
C ARG A 55 -8.12 -0.76 -2.98
N LYS A 56 -7.57 -1.08 -1.81
CA LYS A 56 -6.21 -1.61 -1.70
C LYS A 56 -6.09 -3.00 -2.32
N ALA A 57 -7.01 -3.92 -2.02
CA ALA A 57 -6.99 -5.26 -2.60
C ALA A 57 -7.07 -5.22 -4.14
N LEU A 58 -7.96 -4.38 -4.70
CA LEU A 58 -8.10 -4.19 -6.14
C LEU A 58 -6.88 -3.50 -6.76
N ALA A 59 -6.28 -2.51 -6.08
CA ALA A 59 -5.06 -1.85 -6.55
C ALA A 59 -3.86 -2.82 -6.60
N ILE A 60 -3.73 -3.70 -5.61
CA ILE A 60 -2.70 -4.74 -5.60
C ILE A 60 -2.95 -5.74 -6.74
N ASN A 61 -4.20 -6.13 -6.99
CA ASN A 61 -4.55 -6.99 -8.12
C ASN A 61 -4.12 -6.38 -9.47
N ALA A 62 -4.40 -5.09 -9.67
CA ALA A 62 -4.05 -4.34 -10.88
C ALA A 62 -2.53 -4.09 -11.05
N GLN A 63 -1.72 -4.36 -10.03
CA GLN A 63 -0.25 -4.34 -10.14
C GLN A 63 0.32 -5.71 -10.54
N LEU A 64 -0.46 -6.78 -10.34
CA LEU A 64 -0.04 -8.15 -10.60
C LEU A 64 -0.45 -8.64 -12.01
N PHE A 65 -1.46 -8.02 -12.61
CA PHE A 65 -2.01 -8.31 -13.94
C PHE A 65 -2.27 -7.02 -14.71
#